data_AF-A0A8T4TMH2-F1
#
_entry.id   AF-A0A8T4TMH2-F1
#
_cell.length_a   1.000
_cell.length_b   1.000
_cell.length_c   1.000
_cell.angle_alpha   90.00
_cell.angle_beta   90.00
_cell.angle_gamma   90.00
#
_symmetry.space_group_name_H-M   'P 1'
#
loop_
_entity.id
_entity.type
_entity.pdbx_description
1 polymer ?
#
loop_
_entity_poly.entity_id
_entity_poly.type
_entity_poly.pdbx_seq_one_letter_code
_entity_poly.pdbx_strand_id
1 'polypeptide(L)' 'MTLKIQYSKHAREQMILRGVSETEVEEGIKKGSKTLQKPNKIISTFRYYEVVYRKLEDTYFVITVQPRW' A
#
# COMPACT_ATOMS: atom_id res chain seq x y z
N MET A 1 0.47 10.09 14.59
CA MET A 1 -0.58 9.05 14.56
C MET A 1 -0.12 7.92 13.65
N THR A 2 -0.04 6.71 14.22
CA THR A 2 0.31 5.48 13.51
C THR A 2 -0.92 4.97 12.76
N LEU A 3 -0.77 4.64 11.48
CA LEU A 3 -1.88 4.06 10.72
C LEU A 3 -2.13 2.61 11.17
N LYS A 4 -3.40 2.21 11.28
CA LYS A 4 -3.76 0.80 11.45
C LYS A 4 -3.70 0.13 10.08
N ILE A 5 -2.60 -0.58 9.81
CA ILE A 5 -2.36 -1.25 8.51
C ILE A 5 -2.51 -2.76 8.69
N GLN A 6 -3.28 -3.38 7.79
CA GLN A 6 -3.36 -4.82 7.66
C GLN A 6 -2.86 -5.24 6.28
N TYR A 7 -2.21 -6.39 6.19
CA TYR A 7 -1.60 -6.87 4.97
C TYR A 7 -2.25 -8.17 4.54
N SER A 8 -2.55 -8.32 3.26
CA SER A 8 -2.82 -9.63 2.68
C SER A 8 -1.57 -10.51 2.75
N LYS A 9 -1.74 -11.83 2.68
CA LYS A 9 -0.61 -12.77 2.54
C LYS A 9 0.26 -12.41 1.34
N HIS A 10 -0.39 -12.11 0.21
CA HIS A 10 0.29 -11.70 -1.02
C HIS A 10 1.09 -10.41 -0.82
N ALA A 11 0.54 -9.39 -0.15
CA ALA A 11 1.27 -8.14 0.14
C ALA A 11 2.54 -8.39 0.95
N ARG A 12 2.47 -9.25 1.99
CA ARG A 12 3.65 -9.62 2.79
C ARG A 12 4.74 -10.28 1.94
N GLU A 13 4.37 -11.23 1.08
CA GLU A 13 5.31 -11.88 0.16
C GLU A 13 5.94 -10.87 -0.82
N GLN A 14 5.12 -9.97 -1.37
CA GLN A 14 5.55 -8.93 -2.30
C GLN A 14 6.46 -7.88 -1.65
N MET A 15 6.24 -7.58 -0.37
CA MET A 15 7.12 -6.71 0.44
C MET A 15 8.49 -7.37 0.64
N ILE A 16 8.53 -8.64 1.05
CA ILE A 16 9.78 -9.39 1.25
C ILE A 16 10.57 -9.46 -0.06
N LEU A 17 9.90 -9.85 -1.16
CA LEU A 17 10.52 -9.99 -2.48
C LEU A 17 11.17 -8.69 -2.98
N ARG A 18 10.59 -7.54 -2.61
CA ARG A 18 11.02 -6.22 -3.10
C ARG A 18 11.82 -5.41 -2.07
N GLY A 19 12.05 -5.96 -0.88
CA GLY A 19 12.70 -5.24 0.21
C GLY A 19 11.94 -3.99 0.67
N VAL A 20 10.60 -4.01 0.63
CA VAL A 20 9.76 -2.88 1.07
C VAL A 20 9.35 -3.07 2.53
N SER A 21 9.75 -2.14 3.38
CA SER A 21 9.45 -2.15 4.81
C SER A 21 8.03 -1.69 5.13
N GLU A 22 7.54 -1.98 6.34
CA GLU A 22 6.24 -1.47 6.82
C GLU A 22 6.21 0.06 6.86
N THR A 23 7.33 0.68 7.25
CA THR A 23 7.51 2.14 7.25
C THR A 23 7.33 2.72 5.85
N GLU A 24 7.93 2.11 4.84
CA GLU A 24 7.76 2.53 3.45
C GLU A 24 6.31 2.38 2.97
N VAL A 25 5.61 1.32 3.38
CA VAL A 25 4.18 1.20 3.07
C VAL A 25 3.39 2.33 3.74
N GLU A 26 3.68 2.65 5.00
CA GLU A 26 3.05 3.77 5.70
C GLU A 26 3.32 5.11 5.03
N GLU A 27 4.57 5.36 4.61
CA GLU A 27 4.94 6.53 3.82
C GLU A 27 4.21 6.58 2.47
N GLY A 28 4.10 5.45 1.79
CA GLY A 28 3.37 5.31 0.54
C GLY A 28 1.91 5.72 0.71
N ILE A 29 1.23 5.21 1.73
CA ILE A 29 -0.16 5.56 2.03
C ILE A 29 -0.31 7.06 2.40
N LYS A 30 0.60 7.61 3.21
CA LYS A 30 0.54 9.01 3.68
C LYS A 30 0.87 10.00 2.56
N LYS A 31 2.01 9.82 1.89
CA LYS A 31 2.66 10.81 1.01
C LYS A 31 2.48 10.50 -0.48
N GLY A 32 2.14 9.27 -0.84
CA GLY A 32 2.00 8.87 -2.24
C GLY A 32 0.84 9.56 -2.95
N SER A 33 1.01 9.74 -4.27
CA SER A 33 -0.05 10.20 -5.17
C SER A 33 -1.12 9.12 -5.27
N LYS A 34 -2.40 9.47 -5.17
CA LYS A 34 -3.50 8.51 -5.01
C LYS A 34 -4.39 8.51 -6.24
N THR A 35 -4.54 7.33 -6.82
CA THR A 35 -5.48 7.07 -7.91
C THR A 35 -6.54 6.09 -7.44
N LEU A 36 -7.81 6.47 -7.56
CA LEU A 36 -8.94 5.59 -7.24
C LEU A 36 -9.19 4.63 -8.41
N GLN A 37 -9.07 3.34 -8.14
CA GLN A 37 -9.42 2.25 -9.05
C GLN A 37 -10.75 1.61 -8.60
N LYS A 38 -11.77 1.71 -9.47
CA LYS A 38 -13.10 1.13 -9.19
C LYS A 38 -12.99 -0.40 -9.01
N PRO A 39 -13.76 -1.01 -8.08
CA PRO A 39 -14.81 -0.40 -7.27
C PRO A 39 -14.31 0.40 -6.06
N ASN A 40 -13.28 -0.04 -5.33
CA ASN A 40 -12.86 0.58 -4.05
C ASN A 40 -11.36 0.38 -3.73
N LYS A 41 -10.50 0.35 -4.75
CA LYS A 41 -9.05 0.23 -4.57
C LYS A 41 -8.40 1.59 -4.72
N ILE A 42 -7.37 1.85 -3.93
CA ILE A 42 -6.52 3.02 -4.05
C ILE A 42 -5.14 2.50 -4.44
N ILE A 43 -4.64 2.98 -5.57
CA ILE A 43 -3.26 2.82 -5.97
C ILE A 43 -2.55 4.06 -5.47
N SER A 44 -1.57 3.88 -4.58
CA SER A 44 -0.76 4.99 -4.09
C SER A 44 0.68 4.84 -4.55
N THR A 45 1.06 5.69 -5.49
CA THR A 45 2.37 5.69 -6.13
C THR A 45 3.33 6.57 -5.31
N PHE A 46 4.45 6.00 -4.88
CA PHE A 46 5.47 6.71 -4.10
C PHE A 46 6.87 6.19 -4.43
N ARG A 47 7.79 7.10 -4.79
CA ARG A 47 9.15 6.76 -5.24
C ARG A 47 9.11 5.74 -6.38
N TYR A 48 9.71 4.56 -6.18
CA TYR A 48 9.87 3.47 -7.14
C TYR A 48 8.82 2.36 -7.00
N TYR A 49 7.83 2.52 -6.11
CA TYR A 49 6.82 1.50 -5.85
C TYR A 49 5.40 2.09 -5.76
N GLU A 50 4.44 1.20 -5.76
CA GLU A 50 3.03 1.49 -5.55
C GLU A 50 2.47 0.59 -4.46
N VAL A 51 1.68 1.19 -3.57
CA VAL A 51 0.92 0.48 -2.57
C VAL A 51 -0.52 0.42 -3.04
N VAL A 52 -1.03 -0.79 -3.28
CA VAL A 52 -2.44 -1.01 -3.64
C VAL A 52 -3.18 -1.43 -2.39
N TYR A 53 -4.15 -0.63 -1.96
CA TYR A 53 -4.90 -0.88 -0.75
C TYR A 53 -6.37 -0.50 -0.89
N ARG A 54 -7.18 -0.93 0.08
CA ARG A 54 -8.54 -0.41 0.31
C ARG A 54 -8.62 0.16 1.72
N LYS A 55 -9.38 1.23 1.90
CA LYS A 55 -9.67 1.79 3.22
C LYS A 55 -10.96 1.15 3.75
N LEU A 56 -10.86 0.49 4.89
CA LEU A 56 -11.97 -0.14 5.62
C LEU A 56 -12.13 0.59 6.94
N GLU A 57 -13.05 1.56 7.01
CA GLU A 57 -13.24 2.43 8.18
C GLU A 57 -11.90 3.05 8.62
N ASP A 58 -11.36 2.63 9.77
CA ASP A 58 -10.08 3.10 10.33
C ASP A 58 -8.86 2.26 9.96
N THR A 59 -9.03 1.22 9.14
CA THR A 59 -7.98 0.29 8.75
C THR A 59 -7.61 0.41 7.27
N TYR A 60 -6.31 0.45 6.98
CA TYR A 60 -5.78 0.39 5.63
C TYR A 60 -5.41 -1.06 5.31
N PHE A 61 -6.21 -1.71 4.46
CA PHE A 61 -5.97 -3.09 4.06
C PHE A 61 -5.16 -3.11 2.75
N VAL A 62 -3.87 -3.43 2.88
CA VAL A 62 -2.91 -3.49 1.77
C VAL A 62 -3.08 -4.83 1.03
N ILE A 63 -3.42 -4.71 -0.25
CA ILE A 63 -3.67 -5.84 -1.15
C ILE A 63 -2.36 -6.32 -1.75
N THR A 64 -1.52 -5.39 -2.23
CA THR A 64 -0.19 -5.69 -2.80
C THR A 64 0.72 -4.47 -2.78
N VAL A 65 2.02 -4.72 -2.97
CA VAL A 65 3.05 -3.71 -3.25
C VAL A 65 3.72 -4.09 -4.56
N GLN A 66 3.78 -3.17 -5.51
CA GLN A 66 4.32 -3.42 -6.85
C GLN A 66 5.33 -2.33 -7.25
N PRO A 67 6.23 -2.58 -8.22
CA PRO A 67 7.08 -1.53 -8.77
C PRO A 67 6.21 -0.50 -9.49
N ARG A 68 6.64 0.75 -9.47
CA ARG A 68 6.01 1.82 -10.24
C ARG A 68 6.21 1.58 -11.73
N TRP A 69 5.13 1.77 -12.50
CA TRP A 69 5.16 1.86 -13.96
C TRP A 69 5.16 3.32 -14.42
#